data_AF-A0A8K0W4S1-F1
#
_entry.id   AF-A0A8K0W4S1-F1
#
_cell.length_a   1.000
_cell.length_b   1.000
_cell.length_c   1.000
_cell.angle_alpha   90.00
_cell.angle_beta   90.00
_cell.angle_gamma   90.00
#
_symmetry.space_group_name_H-M   'P 1'
#
loop_
_entity.id
_entity.type
_entity.pdbx_description
1 polymer ?
#
loop_
_entity_poly.entity_id
_entity_poly.type
_entity_poly.pdbx_seq_one_letter_code
_entity_poly.pdbx_strand_id
1 'polypeptide(L)'
;MGAKSAHKYFGNWIDSIPDSKLEGGMRATGKIHFDRVARLDAQDTFTKSDGTRWVNIQMQVNKECPISTFKRAAPASFAFVCAPLDNQWSAAVVKEKLKASITGRALPRPGHQKSGIVEAEEGAE
;
A
#
# COMPACT_ATOMS: atom_id res chain seq x y z
N MET A 1 -18.92 8.26 1.42
CA MET A 1 -18.41 7.22 2.35
C MET A 1 -17.27 7.85 3.12
N GLY A 2 -17.36 7.95 4.45
CA GLY A 2 -16.34 8.63 5.27
C GLY A 2 -15.08 7.78 5.46
N ALA A 3 -13.95 8.41 5.77
CA ALA A 3 -12.67 7.72 5.97
C ALA A 3 -12.74 6.58 7.02
N LYS A 4 -13.58 6.74 8.04
CA LYS A 4 -13.83 5.73 9.07
C LYS A 4 -14.39 4.40 8.52
N SER A 5 -15.20 4.46 7.46
CA SER A 5 -15.79 3.27 6.83
C SER A 5 -14.76 2.50 5.99
N ALA A 6 -13.87 3.20 5.30
CA ALA A 6 -12.77 2.59 4.55
C ALA A 6 -11.77 1.93 5.49
N HIS A 7 -11.39 2.61 6.58
CA HIS A 7 -10.47 2.07 7.58
C HIS A 7 -11.00 0.80 8.24
N LYS A 8 -12.31 0.76 8.58
CA LYS A 8 -12.92 -0.46 9.12
C LYS A 8 -12.97 -1.59 8.11
N TYR A 9 -13.41 -1.31 6.88
CA TYR A 9 -13.58 -2.34 5.85
C TYR A 9 -12.25 -2.92 5.38
N PHE A 10 -11.31 -2.07 4.99
CA PHE A 10 -9.99 -2.51 4.55
C PHE A 10 -9.12 -2.98 5.71
N GLY A 11 -9.34 -2.48 6.92
CA GLY A 11 -8.68 -3.00 8.12
C GLY A 11 -8.99 -4.47 8.34
N ASN A 12 -10.28 -4.83 8.31
CA ASN A 12 -10.72 -6.22 8.42
C ASN A 12 -10.20 -7.08 7.26
N TRP A 13 -10.14 -6.52 6.05
CA TRP A 13 -9.58 -7.23 4.90
C TRP A 13 -8.07 -7.50 5.08
N ILE A 14 -7.29 -6.52 5.54
CA ILE A 14 -5.86 -6.69 5.83
C ILE A 14 -5.64 -7.74 6.92
N ASP A 15 -6.46 -7.74 7.97
CA ASP A 15 -6.37 -8.73 9.06
C ASP A 15 -6.65 -10.16 8.55
N SER A 16 -7.49 -10.31 7.51
CA SER A 16 -7.81 -11.59 6.90
C SER A 16 -6.71 -12.17 6.01
N ILE A 17 -5.67 -11.39 5.65
CA ILE A 17 -4.55 -11.88 4.83
C ILE A 17 -3.76 -12.91 5.64
N PRO A 18 -3.54 -14.14 5.13
CA PRO A 18 -2.75 -15.14 5.85
C PRO A 18 -1.30 -14.67 6.06
N ASP A 19 -0.76 -14.89 7.26
CA ASP A 19 0.61 -14.48 7.60
C ASP A 19 1.67 -15.10 6.67
N SER A 20 1.42 -16.34 6.22
CA SER A 20 2.25 -17.04 5.23
C SER A 20 2.39 -16.31 3.89
N LYS A 21 1.45 -15.43 3.54
CA LYS A 21 1.54 -14.57 2.35
C LYS A 21 2.44 -13.35 2.59
N LEU A 22 2.58 -12.90 3.82
CA LEU A 22 3.36 -11.71 4.17
C LEU A 22 4.79 -12.08 4.55
N GLU A 23 5.00 -13.17 5.29
CA GLU A 23 6.32 -13.58 5.82
C GLU A 23 7.19 -14.35 4.82
N GLY A 24 6.62 -14.89 3.74
CA GLY A 24 7.35 -15.57 2.67
C GLY A 24 7.01 -15.08 1.26
N GLY A 25 6.11 -14.10 1.17
CA GLY A 25 5.60 -13.58 -0.10
C GLY A 25 6.03 -12.15 -0.41
N MET A 26 6.76 -11.47 0.48
CA MET A 26 7.39 -10.19 0.18
C MET A 26 8.49 -10.39 -0.87
N ARG A 27 8.09 -10.18 -2.12
CA ARG A 27 8.93 -10.26 -3.31
C ARG A 27 9.27 -8.86 -3.76
N ALA A 28 10.35 -8.73 -4.53
CA ALA A 28 10.72 -7.47 -5.18
C ALA A 28 9.57 -6.92 -6.05
N THR A 29 8.83 -7.80 -6.73
CA THR A 29 7.72 -7.40 -7.57
C THR A 29 6.61 -8.45 -7.57
N GLY A 30 5.39 -8.00 -7.89
CA GLY A 30 4.27 -8.87 -8.22
C GLY A 30 3.20 -8.96 -7.15
N LYS A 31 2.26 -9.88 -7.34
CA LYS A 31 1.05 -10.02 -6.52
C LYS A 31 1.34 -10.85 -5.27
N ILE A 32 1.13 -10.26 -4.09
CA ILE A 32 1.28 -10.91 -2.78
C ILE A 32 -0.02 -11.62 -2.38
N HIS A 33 -1.14 -10.91 -2.49
CA HIS A 33 -2.46 -11.42 -2.15
C HIS A 33 -3.51 -10.84 -3.10
N PHE A 34 -4.56 -11.59 -3.39
CA PHE A 34 -5.61 -11.17 -4.31
C PHE A 34 -6.90 -11.93 -4.00
N ASP A 35 -8.00 -11.20 -3.98
CA ASP A 35 -9.34 -11.75 -3.96
C ASP A 35 -10.29 -10.89 -4.81
N ARG A 36 -11.60 -11.09 -4.65
CA ARG A 36 -12.62 -10.32 -5.35
C ARG A 36 -12.68 -8.84 -4.92
N VAL A 37 -12.29 -8.54 -3.69
CA VAL A 37 -12.42 -7.22 -3.06
C VAL A 37 -11.24 -6.33 -3.45
N ALA A 38 -10.03 -6.80 -3.19
CA ALA A 38 -8.80 -6.04 -3.32
C ALA A 38 -7.62 -6.95 -3.66
N ARG A 39 -6.49 -6.31 -3.93
CA ARG A 39 -5.21 -6.97 -4.17
C ARG A 39 -4.10 -6.25 -3.43
N LEU A 40 -3.15 -7.03 -2.95
CA LEU A 40 -1.91 -6.56 -2.36
C LEU A 40 -0.79 -6.87 -3.35
N ASP A 41 -0.17 -5.83 -3.89
CA ASP A 41 0.91 -5.94 -4.86
C ASP A 41 2.20 -5.33 -4.31
N ALA A 42 3.32 -6.01 -4.51
CA ALA A 42 4.66 -5.44 -4.44
C ALA A 42 4.94 -4.67 -5.73
N GLN A 43 5.09 -3.36 -5.60
CA GLN A 43 5.45 -2.44 -6.68
C GLN A 43 6.76 -1.76 -6.29
N ASP A 44 7.59 -1.43 -7.27
CA ASP A 44 8.79 -0.60 -7.13
C ASP A 44 9.72 -0.97 -5.96
N THR A 45 10.85 -1.59 -6.29
CA THR A 45 11.95 -1.74 -5.33
C THR A 45 12.89 -0.56 -5.40
N PHE A 46 13.34 -0.11 -4.24
CA PHE A 46 14.37 0.91 -4.13
C PHE A 46 15.38 0.53 -3.06
N THR A 47 16.61 1.00 -3.22
CA THR A 47 17.70 0.76 -2.29
C THR A 47 17.96 2.04 -1.51
N LYS A 48 18.01 1.95 -0.19
CA LYS A 48 18.40 3.08 0.67
C LYS A 48 19.90 3.30 0.62
N SER A 49 20.36 4.46 1.10
CA SER A 49 21.79 4.82 1.16
C SER A 49 22.63 3.84 1.98
N ASP A 50 22.02 3.09 2.89
CA ASP A 50 22.66 2.03 3.70
C ASP A 50 22.77 0.67 2.96
N GLY A 51 22.34 0.59 1.70
CA GLY A 51 22.35 -0.64 0.90
C GLY A 51 21.13 -1.55 1.11
N THR A 52 20.22 -1.24 2.05
CA THR A 52 19.03 -2.03 2.31
C THR A 52 18.02 -1.87 1.17
N ARG A 53 17.52 -2.98 0.64
CA ARG A 53 16.46 -3.01 -0.36
C ARG A 53 15.09 -2.94 0.29
N TRP A 54 14.23 -2.10 -0.25
CA TRP A 54 12.85 -1.90 0.18
C TRP A 54 11.92 -2.10 -1.01
N VAL A 55 10.68 -2.49 -0.73
CA VAL A 55 9.61 -2.64 -1.71
C VAL A 55 8.39 -1.85 -1.27
N ASN A 56 7.71 -1.20 -2.22
CA ASN A 56 6.46 -0.51 -1.97
C ASN A 56 5.28 -1.49 -2.14
N ILE A 57 4.71 -1.92 -1.02
CA ILE A 57 3.55 -2.79 -0.99
C ILE A 57 2.29 -1.91 -1.04
N GLN A 58 1.46 -2.10 -2.05
CA GLN A 58 0.22 -1.35 -2.24
C GLN A 58 -1.01 -2.23 -2.18
N MET A 59 -2.02 -1.78 -1.43
CA MET A 59 -3.37 -2.35 -1.47
C MET A 59 -4.21 -1.58 -2.50
N GLN A 60 -4.68 -2.29 -3.53
CA GLN A 60 -5.50 -1.75 -4.59
C GLN A 60 -6.88 -2.40 -4.61
N VAL A 61 -7.92 -1.60 -4.82
CA VAL A 61 -9.29 -2.12 -4.95
C VAL A 61 -9.51 -2.68 -6.35
N ASN A 62 -10.12 -3.87 -6.42
CA ASN A 62 -10.47 -4.50 -7.69
C ASN A 62 -11.79 -3.95 -8.26
N LYS A 63 -11.93 -3.98 -9.59
CA LYS A 63 -13.20 -3.59 -10.27
C LYS A 63 -14.37 -4.49 -9.91
N GLU A 64 -14.10 -5.66 -9.34
CA GLU A 64 -15.09 -6.64 -8.89
C GLU A 64 -15.51 -6.45 -7.43
N CYS A 65 -14.99 -5.42 -6.75
CA CYS A 65 -15.34 -5.11 -5.37
C CYS A 65 -16.87 -5.01 -5.22
N PRO A 66 -17.48 -5.74 -4.26
CA PRO A 66 -18.93 -5.74 -4.08
C PRO A 66 -19.46 -4.40 -3.58
N ILE A 67 -18.60 -3.57 -2.97
CA ILE A 67 -18.98 -2.25 -2.50
C ILE A 67 -18.90 -1.26 -3.67
N SER A 68 -20.07 -0.84 -4.15
CA SER A 68 -20.23 0.06 -5.30
C SER A 68 -19.38 1.33 -5.22
N THR A 69 -19.22 1.91 -4.03
CA THR A 69 -18.41 3.13 -3.84
C THR A 69 -16.92 2.87 -4.06
N PHE A 70 -16.38 1.76 -3.55
CA PHE A 70 -14.98 1.40 -3.77
C PHE A 70 -14.76 0.91 -5.21
N LYS A 71 -15.72 0.17 -5.77
CA LYS A 71 -15.73 -0.23 -7.18
C LYS A 71 -15.65 0.96 -8.13
N ARG A 72 -16.36 2.06 -7.86
CA ARG A 72 -16.28 3.31 -8.65
C ARG A 72 -14.89 3.95 -8.62
N ALA A 73 -14.13 3.74 -7.54
CA ALA A 73 -12.77 4.22 -7.41
C ALA A 73 -11.73 3.25 -8.01
N ALA A 74 -12.13 2.02 -8.38
CA ALA A 74 -11.21 1.01 -8.89
C ALA A 74 -10.82 1.25 -10.36
N PRO A 75 -9.57 0.98 -10.77
CA PRO A 75 -8.45 0.53 -9.93
C PRO A 75 -7.73 1.72 -9.29
N ALA A 76 -7.69 1.76 -7.96
CA ALA A 76 -6.93 2.75 -7.20
C ALA A 76 -6.35 2.13 -5.92
N SER A 77 -5.23 2.69 -5.49
CA SER A 77 -4.57 2.33 -4.23
C SER A 77 -5.26 3.02 -3.06
N PHE A 78 -5.47 2.28 -1.97
CA PHE A 78 -6.12 2.78 -0.75
C PHE A 78 -5.24 2.62 0.50
N ALA A 79 -4.15 1.85 0.42
CA ALA A 79 -3.13 1.79 1.44
C ALA A 79 -1.79 1.46 0.78
N PHE A 80 -0.69 1.90 1.39
CA PHE A 80 0.65 1.54 0.96
C PHE A 80 1.59 1.40 2.16
N VAL A 81 2.66 0.65 1.99
CA VAL A 81 3.74 0.58 2.96
C VAL A 81 5.03 0.23 2.26
N CYS A 82 6.12 0.88 2.64
CA CYS A 82 7.44 0.43 2.21
C CYS A 82 7.95 -0.58 3.25
N ALA A 83 8.29 -1.80 2.82
CA ALA A 83 8.82 -2.85 3.67
C ALA A 83 10.24 -3.25 3.22
N PRO A 84 11.16 -3.54 4.16
CA PRO A 84 12.48 -4.06 3.83
C PRO A 84 12.40 -5.48 3.25
N LEU A 85 13.15 -5.76 2.18
CA LEU A 85 13.26 -7.08 1.56
C LEU A 85 14.35 -7.95 2.20
N ASP A 86 15.44 -7.33 2.66
CA ASP A 86 16.61 -8.06 3.19
C ASP A 86 16.43 -8.47 4.66
N ASN A 87 15.66 -7.69 5.43
CA ASN A 87 15.27 -8.00 6.81
C ASN A 87 13.74 -7.89 6.92
N GLN A 88 13.06 -8.90 6.40
CA GLN A 88 11.61 -8.88 6.23
C GLN A 88 10.90 -8.67 7.57
N TRP A 89 9.95 -7.74 7.57
CA TRP A 89 9.05 -7.55 8.71
C TRP A 89 8.17 -8.79 8.93
N SER A 90 7.79 -9.02 10.19
CA SER A 90 6.75 -10.00 10.49
C SER A 90 5.41 -9.59 9.86
N ALA A 91 4.53 -10.57 9.62
CA ALA A 91 3.20 -10.31 9.08
C ALA A 91 2.43 -9.28 9.92
N ALA A 92 2.55 -9.36 11.24
CA ALA A 92 1.92 -8.45 12.18
C ALA A 92 2.33 -6.98 11.93
N VAL A 93 3.63 -6.71 11.75
CA VAL A 93 4.14 -5.36 11.50
C VAL A 93 3.66 -4.85 10.13
N VAL A 94 3.68 -5.69 9.09
CA VAL A 94 3.19 -5.31 7.76
C VAL A 94 1.69 -4.95 7.82
N LYS A 95 0.88 -5.77 8.49
CA LYS A 95 -0.55 -5.52 8.68
C LYS A 95 -0.81 -4.23 9.44
N GLU A 96 -0.10 -3.99 10.54
CA GLU A 96 -0.23 -2.76 11.33
C GLU A 96 0.06 -1.52 10.48
N LYS A 97 1.20 -1.51 9.76
CA LYS A 97 1.60 -0.38 8.94
C LYS A 97 0.66 -0.15 7.75
N LEU A 98 0.19 -1.22 7.09
CA LEU A 98 -0.82 -1.11 6.04
C LEU A 98 -2.13 -0.51 6.57
N LYS A 99 -2.61 -0.96 7.73
CA LYS A 99 -3.83 -0.44 8.36
C LYS A 99 -3.68 1.05 8.67
N ALA A 100 -2.56 1.44 9.26
CA ALA A 100 -2.25 2.85 9.56
C ALA A 100 -2.22 3.73 8.30
N SER A 101 -1.86 3.16 7.14
CA SER A 101 -1.83 3.87 5.86
C SER A 101 -3.17 3.87 5.10
N ILE A 102 -4.25 3.27 5.62
CA ILE A 102 -5.53 3.26 4.89
C ILE A 102 -6.04 4.68 4.73
N THR A 103 -6.12 5.13 3.48
CA THR A 103 -6.72 6.40 3.12
C THR A 103 -8.21 6.21 2.87
N GLY A 104 -9.03 7.14 3.38
CA GLY A 104 -10.47 7.17 3.09
C GLY A 104 -10.84 7.50 1.63
N ARG A 105 -9.83 7.68 0.78
CA ARG A 105 -9.93 8.14 -0.60
C ARG A 105 -8.89 7.40 -1.43
N ALA A 106 -9.19 7.20 -2.71
CA ALA A 106 -8.24 6.70 -3.68
C ALA A 106 -7.00 7.60 -3.73
N LEU A 107 -5.82 7.00 -3.60
CA LEU A 107 -4.56 7.70 -3.83
C LEU A 107 -4.38 7.94 -5.34
N PRO A 108 -3.86 9.11 -5.74
CA PRO A 108 -3.46 9.32 -7.12
C PRO A 108 -2.42 8.26 -7.49
N ARG A 109 -2.53 7.70 -8.71
CA ARG A 109 -1.51 6.75 -9.19
C ARG A 109 -0.16 7.46 -9.25
N PRO A 110 0.96 6.81 -8.89
CA PRO A 110 2.30 7.41 -8.94
C PRO A 110 2.78 7.90 -10.33
N GLY A 111 1.96 7.77 -11.40
CA GLY A 111 2.24 8.30 -12.75
C GLY A 111 1.41 9.51 -13.17
N HIS A 112 0.72 10.18 -12.23
CA HIS A 112 -0.07 11.39 -12.51
C HIS A 112 0.20 12.52 -11.50
N GLN A 113 1.33 12.48 -10.81
CA GLN A 113 1.82 13.62 -10.06
C GLN A 113 2.71 14.42 -11.02
N LYS A 114 2.18 15.52 -11.58
CA LYS A 114 3.03 16.51 -12.24
C LYS A 114 4.15 16.86 -11.26
N SER A 115 5.38 16.75 -11.74
CA SER A 115 6.59 17.21 -11.08
C SER A 115 6.32 18.57 -10.44
N GLY A 116 6.22 18.57 -9.12
CA GLY A 116 6.16 19.75 -8.29
C GLY A 116 7.31 19.62 -7.31
N ILE A 117 8.51 19.88 -7.82
CA ILE A 117 9.68 20.18 -7.01
C ILE A 117 9.28 21.42 -6.22
N VAL A 118 8.97 21.26 -4.94
CA VAL A 118 9.05 22.37 -3.99
C VAL A 118 10.50 22.40 -3.55
N GLU A 119 11.25 23.28 -4.20
CA GLU A 119 12.58 23.69 -3.77
C GLU A 119 12.49 24.10 -2.30
N ALA A 120 13.37 23.51 -1.49
CA ALA A 120 13.59 23.97 -0.13
C ALA A 120 14.26 25.34 -0.25
N GLU A 121 13.54 26.42 0.08
CA GLU A 121 14.18 27.71 0.29
C GLU A 121 15.01 27.64 1.57
N GLU A 122 16.31 27.72 1.35
CA GLU A 122 17.38 27.98 2.28
C GLU A 122 17.15 29.35 2.94
N GLY A 123 16.69 29.33 4.19
CA GLY A 123 16.58 30.54 5.02
C GLY A 123 17.85 30.72 5.84
N ALA A 124 18.81 31.45 5.29
CA ALA A 124 19.89 32.08 6.03
C ALA A 124 19.38 33.38 6.67
N GLU A 125 19.55 33.52 7.99
CA GLU A 125 20.06 34.74 8.63
C GLU A 125 20.61 34.41 10.02
#